data_AF-A0A3D4LKV1-F1
#
_entry.id   AF-A0A3D4LKV1-F1
#
_cell.length_a   1.000
_cell.length_b   1.000
_cell.length_c   1.000
_cell.angle_alpha   90.00
_cell.angle_beta   90.00
_cell.angle_gamma   90.00
#
_symmetry.space_group_name_H-M   'P 1'
#
loop_
_entity.id
_entity.type
_entity.pdbx_description
1 polymer ?
#
loop_
_entity_poly.entity_id
_entity_poly.type
_entity_poly.pdbx_seq_one_letter_code
_entity_poly.pdbx_strand_id
1 'polypeptide(L)'
;EKTGEILINLITTSQSTLNEKEFVELILAMNLEGKVKCIAHSIFDGVADAAKADSMKVLYGNDQITEELLGLKFNISSFSFFQTNSLGAEKLYLIVRDFIGNTKDKVIFDLYSGTGTIGQILASAAKKVIGIEIVEEAVEKANENAKLNNLNNCTFIAGDV
;
A
#
# COMPACT_ATOMS: atom_id res chain seq x y z
N GLU A 1 12.60 5.70 -1.16
CA GLU A 1 12.00 4.35 -1.03
C GLU A 1 13.12 3.32 -1.03
N LYS A 2 12.99 2.21 -0.30
CA LYS A 2 14.11 1.26 -0.14
C LYS A 2 14.31 0.38 -1.37
N THR A 3 13.23 0.03 -2.06
CA THR A 3 13.27 -0.87 -3.22
C THR A 3 13.57 -0.15 -4.53
N GLY A 4 13.28 1.15 -4.62
CA GLY A 4 13.40 1.94 -5.85
C GLY A 4 12.41 1.51 -6.94
N GLU A 5 11.38 0.75 -6.59
CA GLU A 5 10.31 0.37 -7.51
C GLU A 5 9.35 1.54 -7.75
N ILE A 6 9.04 1.81 -9.01
CA ILE A 6 8.24 2.97 -9.42
C ILE A 6 6.90 2.49 -10.00
N LEU A 7 5.81 3.04 -9.46
CA LEU A 7 4.45 2.95 -9.98
C LEU A 7 4.04 4.32 -10.52
N ILE A 8 3.58 4.35 -11.77
CA ILE A 8 3.06 5.57 -12.40
C ILE A 8 1.60 5.32 -12.74
N ASN A 9 0.69 6.12 -12.17
CA ASN A 9 -0.71 6.15 -12.59
C ASN A 9 -1.05 7.53 -13.16
N LEU A 10 -1.30 7.59 -14.47
CA LEU A 10 -1.78 8.81 -15.12
C LEU A 10 -3.31 8.84 -15.02
N ILE A 11 -3.87 9.87 -14.38
CA ILE A 11 -5.31 10.05 -14.26
C ILE A 11 -5.76 11.13 -15.24
N THR A 12 -6.69 10.81 -16.14
CA THR A 12 -7.26 11.75 -17.12
C THR A 12 -8.78 11.72 -17.12
N THR A 13 -9.41 12.73 -17.75
CA THR A 13 -10.84 12.70 -18.07
C THR A 13 -11.07 11.95 -19.38
N SER A 14 -12.22 11.28 -19.51
CA SER A 14 -12.63 10.57 -20.73
C SER A 14 -12.81 11.47 -21.96
N GLN A 15 -12.90 12.78 -21.74
CA GLN A 15 -13.01 13.80 -22.80
C GLN A 15 -11.74 13.95 -23.65
N SER A 16 -10.59 13.46 -23.15
CA SER A 16 -9.30 13.55 -23.84
C SER A 16 -8.87 12.18 -24.37
N THR A 17 -8.17 12.17 -25.50
CA THR A 17 -7.56 10.95 -26.04
C THR A 17 -6.08 10.92 -25.71
N LEU A 18 -5.63 9.83 -25.09
CA LEU A 18 -4.23 9.56 -24.78
C LEU A 18 -3.69 8.50 -25.76
N ASN A 19 -2.55 8.76 -26.37
CA ASN A 19 -1.79 7.71 -27.04
C ASN A 19 -1.04 6.87 -25.98
N GLU A 20 -1.73 5.87 -25.43
CA GLU A 20 -1.22 5.02 -24.34
C GLU A 20 0.12 4.35 -24.67
N LYS A 21 0.31 3.96 -25.95
CA LYS A 21 1.55 3.31 -26.40
C LYS A 21 2.73 4.29 -26.35
N GLU A 22 2.55 5.48 -26.93
CA GLU A 22 3.58 6.53 -26.92
C GLU A 22 3.90 6.98 -25.49
N PHE A 23 2.89 7.08 -24.62
CA PHE A 23 3.09 7.41 -23.21
C PHE A 23 3.98 6.37 -22.50
N VAL A 24 3.70 5.07 -22.68
CA VAL A 24 4.53 3.99 -22.12
C VAL A 24 5.96 4.05 -22.68
N GLU A 25 6.12 4.22 -24.00
CA GLU A 25 7.44 4.30 -24.63
C GLU A 25 8.25 5.50 -24.12
N LEU A 26 7.62 6.66 -23.95
CA LEU A 26 8.26 7.88 -23.42
C LEU A 26 8.76 7.67 -21.99
N ILE A 27 7.91 7.13 -21.10
CA ILE A 27 8.27 6.86 -19.71
C ILE A 27 9.41 5.86 -19.61
N LEU A 28 9.35 4.76 -20.38
CA LEU A 28 10.41 3.74 -20.36
C LEU A 28 11.73 4.22 -20.98
N ALA A 29 11.70 5.24 -21.83
CA ALA A 29 12.89 5.88 -22.38
C ALA A 29 13.53 6.93 -21.45
N MET A 30 12.83 7.36 -20.39
CA MET A 30 13.37 8.31 -19.42
C MET A 30 14.45 7.67 -18.54
N ASN A 31 15.49 8.45 -18.24
CA ASN A 31 16.52 8.06 -17.27
C ASN A 31 16.03 8.33 -15.84
N LEU A 32 15.14 7.47 -15.33
CA LEU A 32 14.61 7.55 -13.98
C LEU A 32 15.52 6.83 -12.98
N GLU A 33 15.70 7.41 -11.79
CA GLU A 33 16.37 6.75 -10.68
C GLU A 33 15.41 5.74 -10.03
N GLY A 34 15.49 4.48 -10.46
CA GLY A 34 14.64 3.39 -9.98
C GLY A 34 14.24 2.45 -11.11
N LYS A 35 13.28 1.57 -10.82
CA LYS A 35 12.76 0.59 -11.78
C LYS A 35 11.26 0.75 -11.93
N VAL A 36 10.82 1.15 -13.11
CA VAL A 36 9.39 1.18 -13.45
C VAL A 36 8.83 -0.24 -13.42
N LYS A 37 7.82 -0.46 -12.57
CA LYS A 37 7.14 -1.74 -12.36
C LYS A 37 5.70 -1.71 -12.83
N CYS A 38 5.10 -0.53 -12.83
CA CYS A 38 3.74 -0.30 -13.29
C CYS A 38 3.64 1.01 -14.04
N ILE A 39 2.96 1.00 -15.18
CA ILE A 39 2.36 2.19 -15.77
C ILE A 39 0.87 1.89 -15.93
N ALA A 40 0.04 2.69 -15.29
CA ALA A 40 -1.41 2.62 -15.35
C ALA A 40 -2.00 3.91 -15.92
N HIS A 41 -3.16 3.77 -16.53
CA HIS A 41 -3.98 4.88 -16.98
C HIS A 41 -5.37 4.74 -16.36
N SER A 42 -5.76 5.75 -15.60
CA SER A 42 -7.03 5.84 -14.91
C SER A 42 -7.90 6.93 -15.51
N ILE A 43 -9.20 6.67 -15.57
CA ILE A 43 -10.21 7.64 -16.00
C ILE A 43 -11.01 8.11 -14.80
N PHE A 44 -11.16 9.42 -14.67
CA PHE A 44 -12.04 10.05 -13.69
C PHE A 44 -12.63 11.32 -14.27
N ASP A 45 -13.96 11.37 -14.41
CA ASP A 45 -14.68 12.52 -14.98
C ASP A 45 -15.28 13.47 -13.93
N GLY A 46 -15.11 13.14 -12.65
CA GLY A 46 -15.63 13.92 -11.54
C GLY A 46 -14.71 15.05 -11.06
N VAL A 47 -15.20 15.81 -10.09
CA VAL A 47 -14.37 16.67 -9.24
C VAL A 47 -14.02 15.88 -7.99
N ALA A 48 -12.75 15.87 -7.60
CA ALA A 48 -12.31 15.20 -6.39
C ALA A 48 -11.18 15.94 -5.68
N ASP A 49 -11.23 15.90 -4.35
CA ASP A 49 -10.16 16.36 -3.46
C ASP A 49 -9.09 15.28 -3.19
N ALA A 50 -9.27 14.09 -3.77
CA ALA A 50 -8.39 12.94 -3.66
C ALA A 50 -8.25 12.24 -5.01
N ALA A 51 -7.15 11.50 -5.20
CA ALA A 51 -6.98 10.67 -6.38
C ALA A 51 -8.02 9.55 -6.38
N LYS A 52 -8.93 9.59 -7.36
CA LYS A 52 -9.99 8.61 -7.59
C LYS A 52 -9.98 8.22 -9.06
N ALA A 53 -10.57 7.07 -9.35
CA ALA A 53 -10.81 6.63 -10.71
C ALA A 53 -12.10 5.85 -10.80
N ASP A 54 -12.85 6.09 -11.87
CA ASP A 54 -14.02 5.29 -12.25
C ASP A 54 -13.58 3.99 -12.95
N SER A 55 -12.43 4.04 -13.63
CA SER A 55 -11.78 2.86 -14.21
C SER A 55 -10.27 3.02 -14.25
N MET A 56 -9.56 1.89 -14.25
CA MET A 56 -8.10 1.83 -14.36
C MET A 56 -7.70 0.71 -15.32
N LYS A 57 -6.71 1.00 -16.17
CA LYS A 57 -6.08 0.05 -17.07
C LYS A 57 -4.58 0.02 -16.83
N VAL A 58 -4.03 -1.17 -16.57
CA VAL A 58 -2.57 -1.36 -16.54
C VAL A 58 -2.05 -1.42 -17.97
N LEU A 59 -1.15 -0.51 -18.31
CA LEU A 59 -0.52 -0.40 -19.63
C LEU A 59 0.82 -1.13 -19.69
N TYR A 60 1.54 -1.20 -18.57
CA TYR A 60 2.81 -1.89 -18.46
C TYR A 60 2.98 -2.51 -17.06
N GLY A 61 3.46 -3.75 -17.01
CA GLY A 61 3.75 -4.45 -15.76
C GLY A 61 2.50 -4.85 -14.99
N ASN A 62 2.54 -4.72 -13.66
CA ASN A 62 1.45 -5.09 -12.74
C ASN A 62 1.19 -3.91 -11.78
N ASP A 63 -0.06 -3.67 -11.35
CA ASP A 63 -0.46 -2.58 -10.42
C ASP A 63 0.02 -2.81 -8.97
N GLN A 64 1.30 -3.11 -8.80
CA GLN A 64 1.91 -3.34 -7.50
C GLN A 64 3.39 -2.95 -7.54
N ILE A 65 3.80 -2.16 -6.54
CA ILE A 65 5.19 -2.03 -6.11
C ILE A 65 5.32 -2.61 -4.72
N THR A 66 6.52 -3.07 -4.38
CA THR A 66 6.84 -3.51 -3.04
C THR A 66 7.69 -2.45 -2.34
N GLU A 67 7.34 -2.11 -1.11
CA GLU A 67 8.19 -1.33 -0.20
C GLU A 67 8.52 -2.15 1.05
N GLU A 68 9.66 -1.85 1.66
CA GLU A 68 10.11 -2.50 2.90
C GLU A 68 10.06 -1.54 4.10
N LEU A 69 9.41 -1.97 5.18
CA LEU A 69 9.39 -1.27 6.47
C LEU A 69 9.73 -2.25 7.59
N LEU A 70 10.77 -1.94 8.36
CA LEU A 70 11.24 -2.73 9.51
C LEU A 70 11.44 -4.22 9.20
N GLY A 71 11.93 -4.53 7.99
CA GLY A 71 12.17 -5.89 7.51
C GLY A 71 10.93 -6.63 7.01
N LEU A 72 9.76 -5.98 6.99
CA LEU A 72 8.53 -6.49 6.42
C LEU A 72 8.28 -5.86 5.05
N LYS A 73 7.70 -6.62 4.13
CA LYS A 73 7.38 -6.21 2.77
C LYS A 73 5.90 -5.90 2.64
N PHE A 74 5.58 -4.81 1.96
CA PHE A 74 4.21 -4.38 1.72
C PHE A 74 4.01 -4.12 0.23
N ASN A 75 2.99 -4.74 -0.34
CA ASN A 75 2.56 -4.44 -1.69
C ASN A 75 1.64 -3.21 -1.68
N ILE A 76 1.94 -2.26 -2.54
CA ILE A 76 1.25 -0.98 -2.68
C ILE A 76 0.74 -0.89 -4.13
N SER A 77 -0.53 -0.53 -4.29
CA SER A 77 -1.17 -0.33 -5.59
C SER A 77 -1.58 1.14 -5.76
N SER A 78 -2.02 1.50 -6.97
CA SER A 78 -2.31 2.89 -7.37
C SER A 78 -3.23 3.69 -6.41
N PHE A 79 -4.17 3.03 -5.75
CA PHE A 79 -5.14 3.66 -4.83
C PHE A 79 -5.00 3.21 -3.38
N SER A 80 -3.98 2.41 -3.06
CA SER A 80 -3.70 2.01 -1.69
C SER A 80 -3.10 3.17 -0.91
N PHE A 81 -3.59 3.39 0.31
CA PHE A 81 -2.89 4.26 1.25
C PHE A 81 -1.59 3.59 1.72
N PHE A 82 -0.49 4.34 1.68
CA PHE A 82 0.78 3.98 2.28
C PHE A 82 1.53 5.23 2.74
N GLN A 83 2.45 5.08 3.71
CA GLN A 83 3.22 6.20 4.22
C GLN A 83 4.19 6.70 3.15
N THR A 84 4.03 7.95 2.71
CA THR A 84 4.88 8.57 1.67
C THR A 84 6.34 8.75 2.12
N ASN A 85 6.59 8.77 3.44
CA ASN A 85 7.93 8.83 4.01
C ASN A 85 8.21 7.56 4.81
N SER A 86 8.69 6.52 4.12
CA SER A 86 9.04 5.23 4.71
C SER A 86 10.01 5.37 5.89
N LEU A 87 11.04 6.22 5.78
CA LEU A 87 12.04 6.42 6.84
C LEU A 87 11.45 7.08 8.09
N GLY A 88 10.52 8.03 7.90
CA GLY A 88 9.77 8.65 8.99
C GLY A 88 8.82 7.65 9.65
N ALA A 89 8.12 6.86 8.84
CA ALA A 89 7.21 5.82 9.31
C ALA A 89 7.93 4.78 10.17
N GLU A 90 9.10 4.29 9.76
CA GLU A 90 9.90 3.36 10.57
C GLU A 90 10.21 3.92 11.96
N LYS A 91 10.63 5.19 12.05
CA LYS A 91 10.90 5.84 13.35
C LYS A 91 9.63 5.94 14.20
N LEU A 92 8.51 6.35 13.60
CA LEU A 92 7.23 6.44 14.29
C LEU A 92 6.82 5.06 14.85
N TYR A 93 6.91 4.01 14.04
CA TYR A 93 6.48 2.67 14.43
C TYR A 93 7.40 2.03 15.46
N LEU A 94 8.69 2.35 15.46
CA LEU A 94 9.61 1.98 16.54
C LEU A 94 9.20 2.61 17.87
N ILE A 95 8.84 3.90 17.88
CA ILE A 95 8.36 4.59 19.10
C ILE A 95 7.06 3.93 19.60
N VAL A 96 6.12 3.63 18.71
CA VAL A 96 4.89 2.90 19.07
C VAL A 96 5.22 1.56 19.73
N ARG A 97 6.13 0.79 19.12
CA ARG A 97 6.56 -0.51 19.67
C ARG A 97 7.18 -0.38 21.06
N ASP A 98 7.91 0.70 21.33
CA ASP A 98 8.50 0.94 22.65
C ASP A 98 7.43 1.35 23.69
N PHE A 99 6.35 2.01 23.26
CA PHE A 99 5.29 2.52 24.13
C PHE A 99 4.28 1.46 24.54
N ILE A 100 4.03 0.43 23.72
CA ILE A 100 3.04 -0.62 24.01
C ILE A 100 3.43 -1.53 25.20
N GLY A 101 4.70 -1.49 25.63
CA GLY A 101 5.19 -2.27 26.75
C GLY A 101 5.15 -3.79 26.51
N ASN A 102 4.91 -4.59 27.57
CA ASN A 102 4.84 -6.04 27.42
C ASN A 102 3.46 -6.49 26.90
N THR A 103 3.43 -6.87 25.63
CA THR A 103 2.24 -7.35 24.90
C THR A 103 2.34 -8.79 24.43
N LYS A 104 3.40 -9.53 24.81
CA LYS A 104 3.70 -10.86 24.24
C LYS A 104 2.55 -11.86 24.35
N ASP A 105 1.80 -11.81 25.46
CA ASP A 105 0.65 -12.70 25.72
C ASP A 105 -0.71 -12.04 25.46
N LYS A 106 -0.72 -10.82 24.89
CA LYS A 106 -1.92 -10.00 24.68
C LYS A 106 -2.36 -10.00 23.22
N VAL A 107 -3.64 -9.68 23.02
CA VAL A 107 -4.22 -9.40 21.71
C VAL A 107 -4.16 -7.90 21.46
N ILE A 108 -3.61 -7.48 20.32
CA ILE A 108 -3.61 -6.09 19.86
C ILE A 108 -4.75 -5.90 18.86
N PHE A 109 -5.50 -4.82 19.02
CA PHE A 109 -6.47 -4.35 18.03
C PHE A 109 -5.86 -3.19 17.24
N ASP A 110 -5.79 -3.35 15.92
CA ASP A 110 -5.36 -2.32 14.97
C ASP A 110 -6.62 -1.74 14.31
N LEU A 111 -7.04 -0.56 14.75
CA LEU A 111 -8.29 0.06 14.29
C LEU A 111 -7.97 1.07 13.18
N TYR A 112 -8.80 1.11 12.14
CA TYR A 112 -8.48 1.83 10.89
C TYR A 112 -7.20 1.29 10.26
N SER A 113 -7.09 -0.04 10.26
CA SER A 113 -5.84 -0.74 9.97
C SER A 113 -5.34 -0.56 8.53
N GLY A 114 -6.18 -0.07 7.60
CA GLY A 114 -5.82 0.08 6.20
C GLY A 114 -5.27 -1.22 5.63
N THR A 115 -4.07 -1.16 5.03
CA THR A 115 -3.36 -2.34 4.50
C THR A 115 -2.57 -3.11 5.56
N GLY A 116 -2.84 -2.85 6.84
CA GLY A 116 -2.36 -3.63 7.99
C GLY A 116 -0.91 -3.37 8.39
N THR A 117 -0.32 -2.24 7.99
CA THR A 117 1.10 -1.93 8.22
C THR A 117 1.47 -1.94 9.69
N ILE A 118 0.70 -1.23 10.53
CA ILE A 118 0.99 -1.10 11.97
C ILE A 118 0.82 -2.46 12.66
N GLY A 119 -0.33 -3.10 12.46
CA GLY A 119 -0.62 -4.40 13.04
C GLY A 119 0.44 -5.47 12.70
N GLN A 120 0.90 -5.52 11.45
CA GLN A 120 1.96 -6.45 11.04
C GLN A 120 3.32 -6.14 11.69
N ILE A 121 3.68 -4.86 11.83
CA ILE A 121 4.92 -4.46 12.53
C ILE A 121 4.88 -4.90 14.00
N LEU A 122 3.72 -4.75 14.65
CA LEU A 122 3.54 -5.13 16.05
C LEU A 122 3.33 -6.64 16.26
N ALA A 123 3.13 -7.41 15.19
CA ALA A 123 2.88 -8.85 15.25
C ALA A 123 3.95 -9.63 16.01
N SER A 124 5.22 -9.25 15.85
CA SER A 124 6.35 -9.87 16.54
C SER A 124 6.33 -9.69 18.06
N ALA A 125 5.61 -8.68 18.55
CA ALA A 125 5.51 -8.32 19.97
C ALA A 125 4.18 -8.76 20.62
N ALA A 126 3.30 -9.45 19.89
CA ALA A 126 1.94 -9.78 20.36
C ALA A 126 1.61 -11.26 20.24
N LYS A 127 0.67 -11.74 21.05
CA LYS A 127 0.11 -13.09 20.90
C LYS A 127 -0.71 -13.19 19.62
N LYS A 128 -1.51 -12.16 19.35
CA LYS A 128 -2.36 -12.05 18.17
C LYS A 128 -2.62 -10.57 17.86
N VAL A 129 -2.77 -10.25 16.59
CA VAL A 129 -3.20 -8.94 16.10
C VAL A 129 -4.50 -9.12 15.32
N ILE A 130 -5.49 -8.28 15.62
CA ILE A 130 -6.76 -8.21 14.89
C ILE A 130 -6.91 -6.80 14.35
N GLY A 131 -6.91 -6.65 13.03
CA GLY A 131 -7.15 -5.38 12.37
C GLY A 131 -8.61 -5.23 11.95
N ILE A 132 -9.18 -4.04 12.15
CA ILE A 132 -10.51 -3.64 11.68
C ILE A 132 -10.34 -2.49 10.69
N GLU A 133 -10.96 -2.62 9.52
CA GLU A 133 -10.91 -1.64 8.44
C GLU A 133 -12.24 -1.69 7.66
N ILE A 134 -12.76 -0.53 7.28
CA ILE A 134 -14.06 -0.44 6.60
C ILE A 134 -13.95 -0.76 5.10
N VAL A 135 -12.77 -0.51 4.51
CA VAL A 135 -12.50 -0.76 3.09
C VAL A 135 -12.09 -2.22 2.87
N GLU A 136 -12.98 -3.01 2.28
CA GLU A 136 -12.76 -4.45 2.03
C GLU A 136 -11.48 -4.73 1.21
N GLU A 137 -11.22 -3.94 0.17
CA GLU A 137 -9.99 -4.07 -0.64
C GLU A 137 -8.71 -3.85 0.19
N ALA A 138 -8.75 -2.96 1.19
CA ALA A 138 -7.62 -2.74 2.08
C ALA A 138 -7.41 -3.94 3.02
N VAL A 139 -8.50 -4.56 3.50
CA VAL A 139 -8.46 -5.79 4.30
C VAL A 139 -7.90 -6.98 3.52
N GLU A 140 -8.30 -7.13 2.26
CA GLU A 140 -7.73 -8.16 1.38
C GLU A 140 -6.22 -7.99 1.25
N LYS A 141 -5.76 -6.78 0.93
CA LYS A 141 -4.33 -6.44 0.86
C LYS A 141 -3.61 -6.63 2.19
N ALA A 142 -4.24 -6.31 3.31
CA ALA A 142 -3.66 -6.51 4.64
C ALA A 142 -3.40 -8.00 4.92
N ASN A 143 -4.36 -8.86 4.57
CA ASN A 143 -4.22 -10.30 4.70
C ASN A 143 -3.21 -10.89 3.69
N GLU A 144 -3.11 -10.35 2.47
CA GLU A 144 -2.07 -10.71 1.51
C GLU A 144 -0.67 -10.33 2.00
N ASN A 145 -0.50 -9.12 2.52
CA ASN A 145 0.75 -8.65 3.10
C ASN A 145 1.15 -9.49 4.33
N ALA A 146 0.20 -9.86 5.19
CA ALA A 146 0.47 -10.74 6.33
C ALA A 146 0.99 -12.11 5.87
N LYS A 147 0.39 -12.69 4.81
CA LYS A 147 0.88 -13.93 4.19
C LYS A 147 2.26 -13.76 3.57
N LEU A 148 2.49 -12.67 2.83
CA LEU A 148 3.78 -12.32 2.23
C LEU A 148 4.90 -12.27 3.28
N ASN A 149 4.58 -11.76 4.47
CA ASN A 149 5.50 -11.64 5.60
C ASN A 149 5.54 -12.86 6.52
N ASN A 150 4.84 -13.95 6.18
CA ASN A 150 4.73 -15.16 7.00
C ASN A 150 4.20 -14.91 8.42
N LEU A 151 3.30 -13.93 8.58
CA LEU A 151 2.70 -13.55 9.85
C LEU A 151 1.40 -14.31 10.08
N ASN A 152 1.49 -15.41 10.83
CA ASN A 152 0.34 -16.29 11.11
C ASN A 152 -0.52 -15.82 12.30
N ASN A 153 -0.07 -14.82 13.04
CA ASN A 153 -0.77 -14.27 14.20
C ASN A 153 -1.49 -12.94 13.90
N CYS A 154 -1.58 -12.52 12.64
CA CYS A 154 -2.36 -11.37 12.19
C CYS A 154 -3.65 -11.83 11.49
N THR A 155 -4.75 -11.11 11.72
CA THR A 155 -5.99 -11.29 10.96
C THR A 155 -6.65 -9.94 10.77
N PHE A 156 -7.06 -9.61 9.55
CA PHE A 156 -7.74 -8.36 9.24
C PHE A 156 -9.17 -8.64 8.81
N ILE A 157 -10.12 -7.83 9.28
CA ILE A 157 -11.57 -8.03 9.13
C ILE A 157 -12.18 -6.74 8.60
N ALA A 158 -13.04 -6.88 7.58
CA ALA A 158 -13.86 -5.79 7.09
C ALA A 158 -14.97 -5.47 8.10
N GLY A 159 -14.98 -4.25 8.63
CA GLY A 159 -15.94 -3.86 9.66
C GLY A 159 -15.81 -2.39 10.06
N ASP A 160 -16.87 -1.90 10.70
CA ASP A 160 -16.91 -0.58 11.33
C ASP A 160 -16.43 -0.67 12.78
N VAL A 161 -15.89 0.43 13.32
CA VAL A 161 -15.26 0.53 14.64
C VAL A 161 -16.18 1.20 15.65
#